data_AF-A0A1Y2DTS3-F1
#
_entry.id   AF-A0A1Y2DTS3-F1
#
_cell.length_a   1.000
_cell.length_b   1.000
_cell.length_c   1.000
_cell.angle_alpha   90.00
_cell.angle_beta   90.00
_cell.angle_gamma   90.00
#
_symmetry.space_group_name_H-M   'P 1'
#
loop_
_entity.id
_entity.type
_entity.pdbx_description
1 polymer ?
#
loop_
_entity_poly.entity_id
_entity_poly.type
_entity_poly.pdbx_seq_one_letter_code
_entity_poly.pdbx_strand_id
1 'polypeptide(L)'
;MYILKCLYFVLSVLPGLARCQGQPFPVTGLITGIDNETGERPMRWNINDLHAANGPQWDLFILGLSQFQNDSEQDWLSYFGIAGIHGRPFIPWNGVGPVKGGEGRTMCTHGQILGGYIQKAAEEYYGDDSHRYVPAAQTWRFPYWDWASNNTLPSAVKTKEMTIKGPNGPLTVPNPLYSYRWQQFPLDHNPQYFPTTTPAEIWNSTETKRDSDADVNGSLNHSGSPLRDQVVSLQYRVFTSAKDFITMASTWSSGPSFENPHNIVHNDIGPVMADLEYSAFDPIFWLHHCNLDRLIALWQAINFNDTYLEGSYVTKNGGQYSVANGTTITAQSPLKPFYQDAQNFHTGITAATTKNFGYTYEGINDWNLTPEENSEAATLLVNQLYSNNPTQSKRRSHGRSWSQQRWIEYYIQIQVDRSELPRPSTVNIWLAEQRAGQMAILNMPERGLTHSEIPLDRALNVLGIDLDPDTVDNFLEKNLHVEIRRSDGTLYPVELVPSLSIEVQSEDVVPPDSDRKFPTYSPPTTLSKVGVAMKHRGKK
;
A
#
# COMPACT_ATOMS: atom_id res chain seq x y z
N MET A 1 31.32 31.37 -30.44
CA MET A 1 30.67 32.67 -30.17
C MET A 1 29.46 32.75 -31.09
N TYR A 2 28.28 32.99 -30.51
CA TYR A 2 26.93 33.05 -31.13
C TYR A 2 26.24 31.71 -31.47
N ILE A 3 24.94 31.46 -31.28
CA ILE A 3 23.82 31.87 -30.38
C ILE A 3 22.53 31.43 -31.09
N LEU A 4 21.63 30.71 -30.38
CA LEU A 4 20.15 30.57 -30.57
C LEU A 4 19.63 30.03 -31.93
N LYS A 5 18.51 29.31 -32.10
CA LYS A 5 17.29 29.06 -31.30
C LYS A 5 16.50 27.89 -31.93
N CYS A 6 15.81 27.11 -31.10
CA CYS A 6 14.51 26.42 -31.31
C CYS A 6 14.30 25.51 -32.53
N LEU A 7 13.99 24.22 -32.28
CA LEU A 7 12.69 23.67 -32.66
C LEU A 7 12.36 22.42 -31.83
N TYR A 8 11.14 22.40 -31.31
CA TYR A 8 10.45 21.26 -30.72
C TYR A 8 10.47 20.06 -31.65
N PHE A 9 10.73 18.86 -31.11
CA PHE A 9 10.25 17.62 -31.69
C PHE A 9 9.46 16.85 -30.63
N VAL A 10 8.13 16.99 -30.73
CA VAL A 10 7.18 16.01 -30.24
C VAL A 10 7.40 14.76 -31.11
N LEU A 11 7.98 13.71 -30.53
CA LEU A 11 8.03 12.38 -31.14
C LEU A 11 6.80 11.59 -30.69
N SER A 12 5.67 11.89 -31.33
CA SER A 12 4.66 10.91 -31.66
C SER A 12 5.25 9.90 -32.67
N VAL A 13 4.78 8.66 -32.62
CA VAL A 13 5.19 7.48 -33.43
C VAL A 13 6.26 6.61 -32.76
N LEU A 14 5.84 5.49 -32.15
CA LEU A 14 6.55 4.22 -32.28
C LEU A 14 5.54 3.05 -32.35
N PRO A 15 5.16 2.60 -33.56
CA PRO A 15 4.57 1.29 -33.78
C PRO A 15 5.69 0.25 -33.73
N GLY A 16 5.54 -0.81 -32.95
CA GLY A 16 6.46 -1.95 -32.93
C GLY A 16 7.88 -1.57 -32.53
N LEU A 17 8.13 -1.49 -31.22
CA LEU A 17 9.49 -1.29 -30.73
C LEU A 17 10.32 -2.57 -30.84
N ALA A 18 10.95 -2.75 -32.00
CA ALA A 18 12.34 -3.19 -32.00
C ALA A 18 13.19 -2.06 -31.38
N ARG A 19 13.12 -1.86 -30.04
CA ARG A 19 14.09 -1.00 -29.34
C ARG A 19 15.46 -1.65 -29.50
N CYS A 20 16.45 -0.85 -29.87
CA CYS A 20 17.85 -1.24 -29.91
C CYS A 20 18.19 -1.93 -28.57
N GLN A 21 18.54 -3.22 -28.61
CA GLN A 21 19.08 -3.92 -27.45
C GLN A 21 20.29 -3.13 -26.95
N GLY A 22 20.21 -2.48 -25.78
CA GLY A 22 21.37 -1.86 -25.14
C GLY A 22 21.18 -0.59 -24.31
N GLN A 23 19.99 0.02 -24.23
CA GLN A 23 19.76 1.17 -23.33
C GLN A 23 18.60 0.90 -22.35
N PRO A 24 18.75 1.26 -21.07
CA PRO A 24 17.70 1.02 -20.07
C PRO A 24 16.49 1.93 -20.31
N PHE A 25 15.31 1.47 -19.88
CA PHE A 25 14.08 2.25 -19.84
C PHE A 25 14.04 3.09 -18.55
N PRO A 26 14.05 4.43 -18.63
CA PRO A 26 13.96 5.29 -17.47
C PRO A 26 12.51 5.40 -16.97
N VAL A 27 12.32 5.38 -15.65
CA VAL A 27 11.03 5.48 -14.95
C VAL A 27 10.83 6.92 -14.47
N THR A 28 10.41 7.81 -15.37
CA THR A 28 10.25 9.24 -15.09
C THR A 28 8.83 9.65 -14.68
N GLY A 29 7.88 8.72 -14.69
CA GLY A 29 6.47 9.05 -14.50
C GLY A 29 5.85 9.79 -15.70
N LEU A 30 4.63 10.29 -15.52
CA LEU A 30 3.93 11.10 -16.52
C LEU A 30 4.20 12.58 -16.26
N ILE A 31 4.85 13.23 -17.22
CA ILE A 31 5.21 14.65 -17.16
C ILE A 31 4.21 15.56 -17.88
N THR A 32 3.10 15.00 -18.35
CA THR A 32 2.05 15.71 -19.09
C THR A 32 1.03 16.34 -18.15
N GLY A 33 0.40 17.44 -18.58
CA GLY A 33 -0.58 18.15 -17.75
C GLY A 33 0.03 18.87 -16.53
N ILE A 34 1.36 18.94 -16.44
CA ILE A 34 2.07 19.77 -15.45
C ILE A 34 2.04 21.22 -15.91
N ASP A 35 1.70 22.13 -15.01
CA ASP A 35 1.84 23.56 -15.24
C ASP A 35 3.33 23.93 -15.19
N ASN A 36 3.87 24.44 -16.30
CA ASN A 36 5.30 24.76 -16.41
C ASN A 36 5.70 26.05 -15.68
N GLU A 37 4.74 26.90 -15.30
CA GLU A 37 4.98 28.15 -14.56
C GLU A 37 4.97 27.88 -13.05
N THR A 38 3.96 27.15 -12.57
CA THR A 38 3.76 26.91 -11.14
C THR A 38 4.41 25.61 -10.67
N GLY A 39 4.50 24.60 -11.54
CA GLY A 39 4.83 23.23 -11.16
C GLY A 39 3.66 22.46 -10.56
N GLU A 40 2.42 22.96 -10.71
CA GLU A 40 1.18 22.24 -10.40
C GLU A 40 1.13 20.94 -11.20
N ARG A 41 0.74 19.84 -10.54
CA ARG A 41 0.74 18.50 -11.12
C ARG A 41 -0.64 17.86 -10.98
N PRO A 42 -1.07 17.04 -11.95
CA PRO A 42 -2.32 16.31 -11.83
C PRO A 42 -2.32 15.34 -10.65
N MET A 43 -3.46 15.29 -9.96
CA MET A 43 -3.68 14.41 -8.81
C MET A 43 -3.97 12.97 -9.23
N ARG A 44 -3.55 12.02 -8.41
CA ARG A 44 -4.12 10.66 -8.41
C ARG A 44 -5.44 10.69 -7.63
N TRP A 45 -6.50 10.16 -8.21
CA TRP A 45 -7.85 10.19 -7.65
C TRP A 45 -8.18 8.91 -6.89
N ASN A 46 -9.10 8.99 -5.92
CA ASN A 46 -9.70 7.78 -5.38
C ASN A 46 -10.45 7.05 -6.49
N ILE A 47 -10.27 5.73 -6.61
CA ILE A 47 -10.90 4.91 -7.65
C ILE A 47 -12.43 5.00 -7.62
N ASN A 48 -13.04 5.14 -6.44
CA ASN A 48 -14.48 5.27 -6.32
C ASN A 48 -14.97 6.60 -6.90
N ASP A 49 -14.22 7.69 -6.68
CA ASP A 49 -14.55 9.01 -7.22
C ASP A 49 -14.32 9.06 -8.73
N LEU A 50 -13.22 8.49 -9.22
CA LEU A 50 -12.95 8.40 -10.66
C LEU A 50 -14.03 7.57 -11.38
N HIS A 51 -14.43 6.43 -10.81
CA HIS A 51 -15.49 5.60 -11.36
C HIS A 51 -16.85 6.32 -11.34
N ALA A 52 -17.18 7.00 -10.24
CA ALA A 52 -18.43 7.75 -10.10
C ALA A 52 -18.50 8.96 -11.05
N ALA A 53 -17.37 9.65 -11.26
CA ALA A 53 -17.27 10.77 -12.20
C ALA A 53 -17.49 10.32 -13.65
N ASN A 54 -17.11 9.08 -13.98
CA ASN A 54 -17.17 8.51 -15.33
C ASN A 54 -16.44 9.43 -16.35
N GLY A 55 -16.75 9.27 -17.64
CA GLY A 55 -16.29 10.17 -18.69
C GLY A 55 -14.84 9.94 -19.09
N PRO A 56 -14.20 10.93 -19.74
CA PRO A 56 -13.01 10.66 -20.54
C PRO A 56 -11.84 10.00 -19.81
N GLN A 57 -11.51 10.43 -18.59
CA GLN A 57 -10.42 9.79 -17.83
C GLN A 57 -10.75 8.35 -17.43
N TRP A 58 -12.02 8.05 -17.11
CA TRP A 58 -12.48 6.71 -16.77
C TRP A 58 -12.46 5.79 -18.00
N ASP A 59 -13.07 6.24 -19.10
CA ASP A 59 -13.12 5.50 -20.36
C ASP A 59 -11.71 5.17 -20.85
N LEU A 60 -10.80 6.14 -20.81
CA LEU A 60 -9.40 5.94 -21.21
C LEU A 60 -8.65 5.00 -20.28
N PHE A 61 -8.89 5.07 -18.96
CA PHE A 61 -8.24 4.18 -18.01
C PHE A 61 -8.59 2.71 -18.31
N ILE A 62 -9.87 2.42 -18.52
CA ILE A 62 -10.34 1.07 -18.83
C ILE A 62 -9.82 0.60 -20.18
N LEU A 63 -9.91 1.45 -21.21
CA LEU A 63 -9.41 1.10 -22.55
C LEU A 63 -7.90 0.87 -22.54
N GLY A 64 -7.13 1.78 -21.94
CA GLY A 64 -5.67 1.70 -21.85
C GLY A 64 -5.19 0.50 -21.03
N LEU A 65 -5.82 0.22 -19.88
CA LEU A 65 -5.47 -0.94 -19.07
C LEU A 65 -5.81 -2.26 -19.78
N SER A 66 -6.94 -2.32 -20.48
CA SER A 66 -7.30 -3.49 -21.28
C SER A 66 -6.30 -3.75 -22.41
N GLN A 67 -5.85 -2.71 -23.11
CA GLN A 67 -4.79 -2.83 -24.12
C GLN A 67 -3.47 -3.29 -23.50
N PHE A 68 -3.08 -2.71 -22.36
CA PHE A 68 -1.84 -3.04 -21.65
C PHE A 68 -1.80 -4.51 -21.17
N GLN A 69 -2.92 -5.06 -20.72
CA GLN A 69 -3.04 -6.47 -20.32
C GLN A 69 -3.04 -7.44 -21.51
N ASN A 70 -3.38 -6.97 -22.72
CA ASN A 70 -3.42 -7.79 -23.93
C ASN A 70 -2.05 -7.90 -24.64
N ASP A 71 -1.05 -7.12 -24.23
CA ASP A 71 0.30 -7.28 -24.76
C ASP A 71 0.86 -8.67 -24.44
N SER A 72 1.68 -9.20 -25.34
CA SER A 72 2.32 -10.50 -25.16
C SER A 72 3.09 -10.58 -23.85
N GLU A 73 2.92 -11.66 -23.09
CA GLU A 73 3.68 -11.94 -21.87
C GLU A 73 5.21 -12.09 -22.11
N GLN A 74 5.62 -12.22 -23.38
CA GLN A 74 7.03 -12.22 -23.80
C GLN A 74 7.62 -10.81 -23.90
N ASP A 75 6.80 -9.76 -23.93
CA ASP A 75 7.25 -8.38 -23.86
C ASP A 75 7.53 -8.01 -22.40
N TRP A 76 8.77 -7.66 -22.10
CA TRP A 76 9.20 -7.26 -20.75
C TRP A 76 8.55 -5.95 -20.27
N LEU A 77 7.98 -5.13 -21.17
CA LEU A 77 7.20 -3.95 -20.82
C LEU A 77 5.69 -4.20 -20.77
N SER A 78 5.20 -5.41 -21.04
CA SER A 78 3.77 -5.77 -20.90
C SER A 78 3.30 -5.72 -19.44
N TYR A 79 1.99 -5.79 -19.21
CA TYR A 79 1.44 -5.93 -17.86
C TYR A 79 2.09 -7.09 -17.10
N PHE A 80 2.24 -8.25 -17.77
CA PHE A 80 2.90 -9.42 -17.19
C PHE A 80 4.38 -9.15 -16.86
N GLY A 81 5.12 -8.56 -17.80
CA GLY A 81 6.54 -8.24 -17.58
C GLY A 81 6.76 -7.27 -16.42
N ILE A 82 5.85 -6.32 -16.25
CA ILE A 82 5.89 -5.32 -15.16
C ILE A 82 5.41 -5.90 -13.83
N ALA A 83 4.32 -6.66 -13.80
CA ALA A 83 3.85 -7.38 -12.61
C ALA A 83 4.89 -8.39 -12.12
N GLY A 84 5.55 -9.09 -13.06
CA GLY A 84 6.55 -10.10 -12.77
C GLY A 84 7.86 -9.57 -12.20
N ILE A 85 8.04 -8.24 -12.14
CA ILE A 85 9.13 -7.63 -11.36
C ILE A 85 8.97 -8.05 -9.91
N HIS A 86 7.78 -7.85 -9.32
CA HIS A 86 7.48 -8.03 -7.89
C HIS A 86 7.95 -9.38 -7.33
N GLY A 87 7.74 -10.43 -8.12
CA GLY A 87 8.00 -11.80 -7.73
C GLY A 87 8.25 -12.67 -8.95
N ARG A 88 7.41 -13.68 -9.15
CA ARG A 88 7.57 -14.61 -10.27
C ARG A 88 7.38 -13.89 -11.60
N PRO A 89 8.13 -14.27 -12.65
CA PRO A 89 8.91 -15.50 -12.78
C PRO A 89 10.39 -15.40 -12.36
N PHE A 90 10.80 -14.35 -11.64
CA PHE A 90 12.21 -14.12 -11.24
C PHE A 90 13.19 -14.02 -12.42
N ILE A 91 12.76 -13.37 -13.50
CA ILE A 91 13.61 -13.13 -14.68
C ILE A 91 14.16 -11.69 -14.68
N PRO A 92 15.29 -11.45 -15.36
CA PRO A 92 15.86 -10.11 -15.45
C PRO A 92 14.89 -9.11 -16.09
N TRP A 93 14.84 -7.90 -15.53
CA TRP A 93 14.07 -6.78 -16.09
C TRP A 93 14.99 -5.56 -16.28
N ASN A 94 14.87 -4.86 -17.40
CA ASN A 94 15.66 -3.67 -17.73
C ASN A 94 17.18 -3.86 -17.60
N GLY A 95 17.67 -5.04 -18.01
CA GLY A 95 19.10 -5.39 -17.94
C GLY A 95 19.61 -5.75 -16.54
N VAL A 96 18.75 -5.78 -15.51
CA VAL A 96 19.13 -6.14 -14.15
C VAL A 96 18.73 -7.58 -13.84
N GLY A 97 19.73 -8.43 -13.59
CA GLY A 97 19.55 -9.83 -13.25
C GLY A 97 19.77 -10.15 -11.76
N PRO A 98 19.70 -11.45 -11.40
CA PRO A 98 19.87 -11.89 -10.03
C PRO A 98 21.33 -11.79 -9.58
N VAL A 99 21.54 -11.64 -8.27
CA VAL A 99 22.88 -11.66 -7.67
C VAL A 99 23.08 -12.89 -6.77
N LYS A 100 24.34 -13.33 -6.61
CA LYS A 100 24.67 -14.43 -5.71
C LYS A 100 24.26 -14.09 -4.28
N GLY A 101 23.43 -14.94 -3.67
CA GLY A 101 22.91 -14.72 -2.31
C GLY A 101 21.79 -13.69 -2.22
N GLY A 102 21.22 -13.27 -3.36
CA GLY A 102 19.91 -12.62 -3.44
C GLY A 102 18.80 -13.65 -3.65
N GLU A 103 17.69 -13.50 -2.93
CA GLU A 103 16.47 -14.29 -3.11
C GLU A 103 15.53 -13.59 -4.12
N GLY A 104 14.57 -14.30 -4.71
CA GLY A 104 13.67 -13.86 -5.82
C GLY A 104 12.74 -12.67 -5.54
N ARG A 105 13.21 -11.58 -4.95
CA ARG A 105 12.37 -10.49 -4.42
C ARG A 105 12.67 -9.20 -5.15
N THR A 106 11.67 -8.45 -5.57
CA THR A 106 11.91 -7.05 -5.93
C THR A 106 10.83 -6.13 -5.35
N MET A 107 11.05 -4.83 -5.43
CA MET A 107 10.04 -3.82 -5.15
C MET A 107 9.39 -3.38 -6.47
N CYS A 108 8.14 -2.89 -6.43
CA CYS A 108 7.42 -2.42 -7.61
C CYS A 108 7.04 -0.94 -7.51
N THR A 109 7.29 -0.16 -8.56
CA THR A 109 6.77 1.21 -8.74
C THR A 109 6.42 1.46 -10.21
N HIS A 110 5.13 1.46 -10.57
CA HIS A 110 4.73 1.57 -11.99
C HIS A 110 3.48 2.42 -12.24
N GLY A 111 3.54 3.25 -13.27
CA GLY A 111 2.40 4.06 -13.75
C GLY A 111 2.63 4.75 -15.10
N GLN A 112 3.89 4.97 -15.50
CA GLN A 112 4.25 5.65 -16.76
C GLN A 112 3.85 4.87 -18.02
N ILE A 113 4.05 3.55 -18.02
CA ILE A 113 3.79 2.69 -19.19
C ILE A 113 2.30 2.71 -19.53
N LEU A 114 1.44 2.46 -18.53
CA LEU A 114 -0.01 2.54 -18.67
C LEU A 114 -0.49 3.94 -19.11
N GLY A 115 0.15 5.01 -18.62
CA GLY A 115 -0.15 6.36 -19.11
C GLY A 115 0.11 6.53 -20.61
N GLY A 116 1.12 5.86 -21.16
CA GLY A 116 1.35 5.81 -22.61
C GLY A 116 0.21 5.14 -23.37
N TYR A 117 -0.36 4.04 -22.85
CA TYR A 117 -1.56 3.42 -23.43
C TYR A 117 -2.76 4.35 -23.40
N ILE A 118 -2.94 5.09 -22.31
CA ILE A 118 -4.03 6.06 -22.15
C ILE A 118 -3.91 7.22 -23.13
N GLN A 119 -2.71 7.76 -23.31
CA GLN A 119 -2.46 8.81 -24.30
C GLN A 119 -2.71 8.32 -25.73
N LYS A 120 -2.24 7.12 -26.06
CA LYS A 120 -2.47 6.50 -27.37
C LYS A 120 -3.96 6.23 -27.61
N ALA A 121 -4.67 5.70 -26.62
CA ALA A 121 -6.11 5.47 -26.71
C ALA A 121 -6.90 6.76 -26.94
N ALA A 122 -6.43 7.90 -26.40
CA ALA A 122 -7.07 9.19 -26.63
C ALA A 122 -6.91 9.70 -28.06
N GLU A 123 -5.85 9.31 -28.77
CA GLU A 123 -5.63 9.66 -30.18
C GLU A 123 -6.63 8.98 -31.12
N GLU A 124 -7.33 7.92 -30.67
CA GLU A 124 -8.36 7.23 -31.44
C GLU A 124 -9.71 7.99 -31.48
N TYR A 125 -9.93 8.95 -30.57
CA TYR A 125 -11.14 9.77 -30.54
C TYR A 125 -11.05 10.92 -31.54
N TYR A 126 -12.12 11.17 -32.30
CA TYR A 126 -12.19 12.20 -33.34
C TYR A 126 -13.35 13.18 -33.12
N GLY A 127 -13.33 14.29 -33.85
CA GLY A 127 -14.36 15.33 -33.75
C GLY A 127 -14.42 15.97 -32.35
N ASP A 128 -15.63 16.25 -31.87
CA ASP A 128 -15.85 16.90 -30.56
C ASP A 128 -15.29 16.10 -29.37
N ASP A 129 -15.20 14.78 -29.50
CA ASP A 129 -14.63 13.94 -28.44
C ASP A 129 -13.12 14.11 -28.30
N SER A 130 -12.39 14.35 -29.41
CA SER A 130 -10.95 14.58 -29.35
C SER A 130 -10.57 15.76 -28.43
N HIS A 131 -11.36 16.84 -28.44
CA HIS A 131 -11.19 18.02 -27.60
C HIS A 131 -11.38 17.74 -26.10
N ARG A 132 -12.02 16.63 -25.73
CA ARG A 132 -12.24 16.21 -24.34
C ARG A 132 -11.28 15.10 -23.91
N TYR A 133 -11.04 14.12 -24.76
CA TYR A 133 -10.26 12.93 -24.42
C TYR A 133 -8.76 13.19 -24.43
N VAL A 134 -8.24 13.99 -25.37
CA VAL A 134 -6.80 14.31 -25.40
C VAL A 134 -6.36 15.06 -24.13
N PRO A 135 -7.02 16.16 -23.70
CA PRO A 135 -6.66 16.82 -22.43
C PRO A 135 -6.86 15.93 -21.19
N ALA A 136 -7.89 15.09 -21.18
CA ALA A 136 -8.12 14.13 -20.11
C ALA A 136 -6.95 13.15 -19.97
N ALA A 137 -6.41 12.65 -21.09
CA ALA A 137 -5.24 11.78 -21.08
C ALA A 137 -3.98 12.47 -20.56
N GLN A 138 -3.79 13.77 -20.85
CA GLN A 138 -2.63 14.52 -20.35
C GLN A 138 -2.65 14.66 -18.83
N THR A 139 -3.84 14.81 -18.25
CA THR A 139 -4.06 15.03 -16.81
C THR A 139 -4.36 13.74 -16.03
N TRP A 140 -4.48 12.60 -16.71
CA TRP A 140 -4.75 11.33 -16.04
C TRP A 140 -3.57 10.87 -15.18
N ARG A 141 -3.85 10.31 -14.00
CA ARG A 141 -2.90 9.59 -13.15
C ARG A 141 -3.56 8.34 -12.56
N PHE A 142 -2.76 7.32 -12.26
CA PHE A 142 -3.26 6.04 -11.73
C PHE A 142 -4.04 6.24 -10.42
N PRO A 143 -5.28 5.74 -10.29
CA PRO A 143 -6.10 5.96 -9.10
C PRO A 143 -5.66 5.11 -7.91
N TYR A 144 -6.04 5.52 -6.70
CA TYR A 144 -5.78 4.78 -5.45
C TYR A 144 -7.06 4.22 -4.84
N TRP A 145 -6.95 3.11 -4.09
CA TRP A 145 -8.06 2.57 -3.29
C TRP A 145 -7.84 2.85 -1.80
N ASP A 146 -8.61 3.80 -1.26
CA ASP A 146 -8.59 4.11 0.16
C ASP A 146 -9.43 3.10 0.97
N TRP A 147 -8.82 1.98 1.29
CA TRP A 147 -9.41 0.90 2.09
C TRP A 147 -9.70 1.30 3.54
N ALA A 148 -9.19 2.43 4.03
CA ALA A 148 -9.48 2.92 5.38
C ALA A 148 -10.73 3.80 5.41
N SER A 149 -10.83 4.75 4.47
CA SER A 149 -12.06 5.57 4.34
C SER A 149 -13.24 4.75 3.82
N ASN A 150 -12.99 3.74 2.98
CA ASN A 150 -13.99 2.79 2.50
C ASN A 150 -13.46 1.37 2.61
N ASN A 151 -13.83 0.69 3.70
CA ASN A 151 -13.42 -0.68 4.04
C ASN A 151 -14.17 -1.77 3.27
N THR A 152 -14.46 -1.52 1.99
CA THR A 152 -15.02 -2.49 1.05
C THR A 152 -14.32 -2.41 -0.30
N LEU A 153 -14.39 -3.48 -1.08
CA LEU A 153 -13.93 -3.52 -2.46
C LEU A 153 -14.60 -2.41 -3.30
N PRO A 154 -13.84 -1.65 -4.10
CA PRO A 154 -14.41 -0.66 -5.01
C PRO A 154 -15.46 -1.28 -5.93
N SER A 155 -16.54 -0.56 -6.22
CA SER A 155 -17.57 -1.05 -7.15
C SER A 155 -16.98 -1.41 -8.53
N ALA A 156 -15.98 -0.64 -8.95
CA ALA A 156 -15.23 -0.80 -10.19
C ALA A 156 -14.55 -2.16 -10.37
N VAL A 157 -14.19 -2.87 -9.30
CA VAL A 157 -13.38 -4.10 -9.39
C VAL A 157 -14.21 -5.38 -9.30
N LYS A 158 -15.54 -5.27 -9.10
CA LYS A 158 -16.43 -6.39 -8.80
C LYS A 158 -17.16 -6.96 -10.01
N THR A 159 -17.34 -6.17 -11.07
CA THR A 159 -18.05 -6.60 -12.27
C THR A 159 -17.12 -7.26 -13.27
N LYS A 160 -17.53 -8.36 -13.91
CA LYS A 160 -16.73 -9.08 -14.91
C LYS A 160 -16.57 -8.33 -16.24
N GLU A 161 -17.54 -7.50 -16.56
CA GLU A 161 -17.59 -6.68 -17.76
C GLU A 161 -18.01 -5.27 -17.38
N MET A 162 -17.72 -4.33 -18.26
CA MET A 162 -18.15 -2.94 -18.10
C MET A 162 -18.33 -2.27 -19.46
N THR A 163 -19.22 -1.28 -19.50
CA THR A 163 -19.47 -0.48 -20.69
C THR A 163 -18.87 0.91 -20.50
N ILE A 164 -18.03 1.31 -21.45
CA ILE A 164 -17.40 2.63 -21.54
C ILE A 164 -17.82 3.32 -22.83
N LYS A 165 -17.57 4.63 -22.95
CA LYS A 165 -17.65 5.31 -24.25
C LYS A 165 -16.33 5.08 -24.98
N GLY A 166 -16.34 4.23 -26.01
CA GLY A 166 -15.19 4.03 -26.90
C GLY A 166 -15.12 5.05 -28.03
N PRO A 167 -14.04 5.04 -28.84
CA PRO A 167 -13.81 6.01 -29.92
C PRO A 167 -14.88 5.97 -31.02
N ASN A 168 -15.56 4.82 -31.18
CA ASN A 168 -16.62 4.61 -32.18
C ASN A 168 -18.02 4.48 -31.57
N GLY A 169 -18.20 4.90 -30.32
CA GLY A 169 -19.45 4.77 -29.57
C GLY A 169 -19.33 3.82 -28.37
N PRO A 170 -20.45 3.45 -27.72
CA PRO A 170 -20.43 2.57 -26.56
C PRO A 170 -19.70 1.25 -26.83
N LEU A 171 -18.79 0.89 -25.94
CA LEU A 171 -17.97 -0.31 -26.04
C LEU A 171 -18.08 -1.09 -24.73
N THR A 172 -18.44 -2.37 -24.81
CA THR A 172 -18.41 -3.28 -23.66
C THR A 172 -17.16 -4.14 -23.75
N VAL A 173 -16.38 -4.15 -22.67
CA VAL A 173 -15.13 -4.92 -22.56
C VAL A 173 -15.16 -5.80 -21.31
N PRO A 174 -14.41 -6.92 -21.30
CA PRO A 174 -14.00 -7.56 -20.05
C PRO A 174 -13.38 -6.50 -19.15
N ASN A 175 -13.79 -6.45 -17.88
CA ASN A 175 -13.30 -5.45 -16.95
C ASN A 175 -11.84 -5.74 -16.59
N PRO A 176 -10.86 -4.91 -17.01
CA PRO A 176 -9.46 -5.18 -16.75
C PRO A 176 -9.07 -4.94 -15.28
N LEU A 177 -9.99 -4.44 -14.45
CA LEU A 177 -9.82 -4.32 -13.00
C LEU A 177 -10.37 -5.52 -12.23
N TYR A 178 -11.11 -6.43 -12.87
CA TYR A 178 -11.70 -7.59 -12.22
C TYR A 178 -10.68 -8.70 -11.97
N SER A 179 -9.89 -9.02 -12.98
CA SER A 179 -8.84 -10.05 -12.95
C SER A 179 -7.83 -9.77 -14.07
N TYR A 180 -6.60 -10.27 -13.92
CA TYR A 180 -5.69 -10.42 -15.05
C TYR A 180 -5.89 -11.81 -15.68
N ARG A 181 -6.02 -11.88 -17.00
CA ARG A 181 -6.19 -13.13 -17.74
C ARG A 181 -4.84 -13.58 -18.29
N TRP A 182 -4.41 -14.76 -17.86
CA TRP A 182 -3.16 -15.36 -18.28
C TRP A 182 -3.20 -15.72 -19.77
N GLN A 183 -2.11 -15.47 -20.48
CA GLN A 183 -1.98 -15.84 -21.90
C GLN A 183 -1.21 -17.15 -22.07
N GLN A 184 -0.08 -17.29 -21.38
CA GLN A 184 0.80 -18.46 -21.44
C GLN A 184 1.20 -18.92 -20.06
N PHE A 185 1.66 -18.02 -19.20
CA PHE A 185 2.06 -18.34 -17.82
C PHE A 185 0.91 -18.01 -16.87
N PRO A 186 0.70 -18.76 -15.77
CA PRO A 186 1.34 -20.02 -15.40
C PRO A 186 0.75 -21.25 -16.12
N LEU A 187 -0.07 -21.05 -17.15
CA LEU A 187 -0.84 -22.11 -17.85
C LEU A 187 0.03 -23.12 -18.59
N ASP A 188 1.26 -22.76 -18.92
CA ASP A 188 2.26 -23.66 -19.51
C ASP A 188 2.82 -24.68 -18.49
N HIS A 189 2.44 -24.53 -17.21
CA HIS A 189 2.86 -25.36 -16.09
C HIS A 189 4.38 -25.52 -15.99
N ASN A 190 5.14 -24.49 -16.38
CA ASN A 190 6.59 -24.55 -16.31
C ASN A 190 7.05 -24.44 -14.85
N PRO A 191 7.52 -25.54 -14.22
CA PRO A 191 7.81 -25.57 -12.79
C PRO A 191 9.03 -24.72 -12.40
N GLN A 192 9.83 -24.29 -13.38
CA GLN A 192 10.95 -23.37 -13.16
C GLN A 192 10.46 -21.97 -12.79
N TYR A 193 9.39 -21.50 -13.44
CA TYR A 193 8.88 -20.14 -13.26
C TYR A 193 7.70 -20.12 -12.31
N PHE A 194 6.81 -21.11 -12.42
CA PHE A 194 5.56 -21.21 -11.67
C PHE A 194 5.38 -22.65 -11.15
N PRO A 195 5.90 -22.97 -9.95
CA PRO A 195 5.80 -24.30 -9.38
C PRO A 195 4.37 -24.59 -8.92
N THR A 196 3.97 -25.86 -9.00
CA THR A 196 2.65 -26.35 -8.56
C THR A 196 2.53 -26.53 -7.04
N THR A 197 3.51 -26.03 -6.28
CA THR A 197 3.56 -26.12 -4.81
C THR A 197 2.70 -25.06 -4.13
N THR A 198 2.26 -24.02 -4.84
CA THR A 198 1.27 -23.06 -4.35
C THR A 198 -0.16 -23.63 -4.51
N PRO A 199 -1.18 -23.09 -3.82
CA PRO A 199 -2.56 -23.49 -4.01
C PRO A 199 -2.96 -23.48 -5.49
N ALA A 200 -3.71 -24.51 -5.93
CA ALA A 200 -4.11 -24.68 -7.33
C ALA A 200 -4.88 -23.48 -7.90
N GLU A 201 -5.55 -22.72 -7.04
CA GLU A 201 -6.26 -21.49 -7.40
C GLU A 201 -5.35 -20.40 -7.97
N ILE A 202 -4.05 -20.45 -7.67
CA ILE A 202 -3.04 -19.48 -8.12
C ILE A 202 -2.46 -19.89 -9.48
N TRP A 203 -2.15 -21.17 -9.69
CA TRP A 203 -1.42 -21.64 -10.89
C TRP A 203 -2.26 -22.41 -11.91
N ASN A 204 -3.45 -22.90 -11.54
CA ASN A 204 -4.32 -23.70 -12.40
C ASN A 204 -5.57 -22.95 -12.89
N SER A 205 -5.67 -21.64 -12.58
CA SER A 205 -6.74 -20.76 -13.04
C SER A 205 -6.31 -20.02 -14.31
N THR A 206 -7.24 -19.76 -15.23
CA THR A 206 -7.01 -18.95 -16.45
C THR A 206 -6.90 -17.45 -16.19
N GLU A 207 -7.18 -17.02 -14.96
CA GLU A 207 -7.11 -15.64 -14.52
C GLU A 207 -6.77 -15.54 -13.03
N THR A 208 -6.32 -14.38 -12.56
CA THR A 208 -6.12 -14.14 -11.12
C THR A 208 -7.43 -14.29 -10.36
N LYS A 209 -7.36 -14.82 -9.13
CA LYS A 209 -8.51 -15.08 -8.27
C LYS A 209 -8.42 -14.32 -6.96
N ARG A 210 -9.58 -13.81 -6.56
CA ARG A 210 -9.88 -13.20 -5.27
C ARG A 210 -10.94 -14.06 -4.58
N ASP A 211 -11.06 -13.92 -3.27
CA ASP A 211 -12.19 -14.48 -2.54
C ASP A 211 -13.50 -13.81 -2.98
N SER A 212 -14.63 -14.36 -2.55
CA SER A 212 -15.92 -13.78 -2.92
C SER A 212 -16.02 -12.33 -2.41
N ASP A 213 -16.72 -11.47 -3.14
CA ASP A 213 -16.93 -10.08 -2.70
C ASP A 213 -17.51 -9.99 -1.29
N ALA A 214 -18.34 -10.96 -0.89
CA ALA A 214 -18.91 -11.02 0.45
C ALA A 214 -17.86 -11.35 1.52
N ASP A 215 -16.98 -12.31 1.24
CA ASP A 215 -15.91 -12.71 2.14
C ASP A 215 -14.87 -11.60 2.29
N VAL A 216 -14.38 -11.04 1.17
CA VAL A 216 -13.42 -9.92 1.19
C VAL A 216 -14.00 -8.72 1.94
N ASN A 217 -15.23 -8.32 1.63
CA ASN A 217 -15.85 -7.20 2.33
C ASN A 217 -16.08 -7.51 3.81
N GLY A 218 -16.45 -8.75 4.18
CA GLY A 218 -16.60 -9.16 5.58
C GLY A 218 -15.29 -9.12 6.36
N SER A 219 -14.17 -9.51 5.73
CA SER A 219 -12.83 -9.40 6.30
C SER A 219 -12.39 -7.95 6.46
N LEU A 220 -12.52 -7.12 5.41
CA LEU A 220 -12.09 -5.72 5.48
C LEU A 220 -12.96 -4.87 6.43
N ASN A 221 -14.28 -5.07 6.41
CA ASN A 221 -15.20 -4.22 7.15
C ASN A 221 -15.40 -4.64 8.60
N HIS A 222 -15.11 -5.92 8.93
CA HIS A 222 -15.36 -6.52 10.24
C HIS A 222 -16.67 -6.03 10.92
N SER A 223 -17.78 -6.00 10.18
CA SER A 223 -19.02 -5.37 10.62
C SER A 223 -19.53 -5.98 11.93
N GLY A 224 -19.78 -5.12 12.93
CA GLY A 224 -20.22 -5.57 14.25
C GLY A 224 -19.09 -6.05 15.16
N SER A 225 -17.82 -5.92 14.76
CA SER A 225 -16.63 -6.19 15.57
C SER A 225 -15.86 -4.89 15.84
N PRO A 226 -15.11 -4.78 16.96
CA PRO A 226 -14.14 -3.71 17.20
C PRO A 226 -13.09 -3.59 16.10
N LEU A 227 -12.86 -4.64 15.32
CA LEU A 227 -11.92 -4.61 14.19
C LEU A 227 -12.39 -3.75 13.02
N ARG A 228 -13.66 -3.30 13.00
CA ARG A 228 -14.27 -2.57 11.88
C ARG A 228 -13.46 -1.38 11.35
N ASP A 229 -12.76 -0.69 12.24
CA ASP A 229 -11.83 0.38 11.87
C ASP A 229 -10.43 0.14 12.47
N GLN A 230 -10.04 -1.13 12.64
CA GLN A 230 -8.66 -1.46 13.04
C GLN A 230 -7.68 -0.87 12.05
N VAL A 231 -7.94 -1.10 10.77
CA VAL A 231 -7.12 -0.64 9.66
C VAL A 231 -7.00 0.89 9.65
N VAL A 232 -8.08 1.61 9.95
CA VAL A 232 -8.08 3.08 10.14
C VAL A 232 -7.26 3.49 11.37
N SER A 233 -7.46 2.80 12.50
CA SER A 233 -6.75 3.07 13.76
C SER A 233 -5.24 2.88 13.61
N LEU A 234 -4.81 1.82 12.92
CA LEU A 234 -3.41 1.54 12.62
C LEU A 234 -2.80 2.64 11.77
N GLN A 235 -3.46 3.04 10.67
CA GLN A 235 -2.98 4.13 9.83
C GLN A 235 -2.87 5.45 10.60
N TYR A 236 -3.91 5.83 11.35
CA TYR A 236 -3.91 7.07 12.10
C TYR A 236 -2.79 7.09 13.15
N ARG A 237 -2.56 5.96 13.83
CA ARG A 237 -1.44 5.78 14.77
C ARG A 237 -0.08 6.00 14.11
N VAL A 238 0.12 5.53 12.87
CA VAL A 238 1.36 5.81 12.11
C VAL A 238 1.55 7.32 11.92
N PHE A 239 0.52 8.03 11.44
CA PHE A 239 0.60 9.48 11.24
C PHE A 239 0.90 10.25 12.54
N THR A 240 0.30 9.84 13.65
CA THR A 240 0.46 10.56 14.91
C THR A 240 1.77 10.24 15.63
N SER A 241 2.28 9.02 15.49
CA SER A 241 3.33 8.50 16.38
C SER A 241 4.64 8.13 15.68
N ALA A 242 4.63 7.70 14.41
CA ALA A 242 5.88 7.43 13.69
C ALA A 242 6.53 8.75 13.22
N LYS A 243 7.76 9.02 13.69
CA LYS A 243 8.50 10.27 13.41
C LYS A 243 9.72 10.08 12.52
N ASP A 244 10.05 8.85 12.18
CA ASP A 244 11.15 8.51 11.29
C ASP A 244 10.71 7.54 10.18
N PHE A 245 11.44 7.56 9.07
CA PHE A 245 11.08 6.80 7.88
C PHE A 245 11.04 5.29 8.11
N ILE A 246 11.99 4.71 8.88
CA ILE A 246 12.08 3.25 9.01
C ILE A 246 10.94 2.69 9.88
N THR A 247 10.57 3.40 10.95
CA THR A 247 9.43 3.06 11.79
C THR A 247 8.12 3.14 11.00
N MET A 248 7.91 4.21 10.23
CA MET A 248 6.72 4.36 9.39
C MET A 248 6.64 3.29 8.29
N ALA A 249 7.77 2.98 7.65
CA ALA A 249 7.79 2.19 6.43
C ALA A 249 7.72 0.68 6.65
N SER A 250 8.23 0.15 7.78
CA SER A 250 8.40 -1.31 7.92
C SER A 250 8.21 -1.85 9.33
N THR A 251 7.55 -3.02 9.39
CA THR A 251 7.46 -3.93 10.53
C THR A 251 8.81 -4.51 10.98
N TRP A 252 9.92 -4.29 10.25
CA TRP A 252 11.26 -4.64 10.77
C TRP A 252 11.69 -3.73 11.92
N SER A 253 11.20 -2.50 11.97
CA SER A 253 11.38 -1.61 13.12
C SER A 253 10.27 -1.82 14.13
N SER A 254 10.57 -1.58 15.41
CA SER A 254 9.54 -1.48 16.44
C SER A 254 8.73 -0.21 16.23
N GLY A 255 7.43 -0.26 16.51
CA GLY A 255 6.53 0.88 16.38
C GLY A 255 5.42 0.70 15.34
N PRO A 256 4.63 1.75 15.08
CA PRO A 256 3.54 1.68 14.11
C PRO A 256 4.08 1.89 12.70
N SER A 257 3.74 0.99 11.77
CA SER A 257 4.11 1.08 10.35
C SER A 257 2.90 0.93 9.44
N PHE A 258 2.95 1.53 8.25
CA PHE A 258 1.95 1.28 7.20
C PHE A 258 2.03 -0.13 6.62
N GLU A 259 3.14 -0.85 6.84
CA GLU A 259 3.32 -2.22 6.34
C GLU A 259 2.33 -3.20 6.99
N ASN A 260 1.97 -3.06 8.27
CA ASN A 260 0.98 -3.97 8.88
C ASN A 260 -0.45 -3.84 8.26
N PRO A 261 -1.09 -2.65 8.20
CA PRO A 261 -2.39 -2.55 7.55
C PRO A 261 -2.32 -2.86 6.04
N HIS A 262 -1.17 -2.62 5.38
CA HIS A 262 -0.91 -3.13 4.04
C HIS A 262 -0.99 -4.67 3.97
N ASN A 263 -0.34 -5.37 4.91
CA ASN A 263 -0.32 -6.83 4.96
C ASN A 263 -1.72 -7.42 5.25
N ILE A 264 -2.51 -6.74 6.09
CA ILE A 264 -3.90 -7.13 6.37
C ILE A 264 -4.70 -7.12 5.08
N VAL A 265 -4.67 -6.01 4.34
CA VAL A 265 -5.40 -5.89 3.07
C VAL A 265 -4.95 -6.92 2.03
N HIS A 266 -3.65 -7.23 1.96
CA HIS A 266 -3.16 -8.32 1.09
C HIS A 266 -3.79 -9.67 1.43
N ASN A 267 -3.80 -10.05 2.71
CA ASN A 267 -4.36 -11.31 3.17
C ASN A 267 -5.88 -11.39 2.98
N ASP A 268 -6.58 -10.27 3.15
CA ASP A 268 -8.05 -10.22 3.16
C ASP A 268 -8.68 -10.26 1.75
N ILE A 269 -7.91 -10.03 0.68
CA ILE A 269 -8.44 -10.04 -0.70
C ILE A 269 -8.55 -11.45 -1.28
N GLY A 270 -7.70 -12.38 -0.83
CA GLY A 270 -7.71 -13.77 -1.26
C GLY A 270 -6.37 -14.29 -1.79
N PRO A 271 -6.35 -15.48 -2.39
CA PRO A 271 -5.14 -16.31 -2.51
C PRO A 271 -4.03 -15.68 -3.35
N VAL A 272 -4.36 -15.02 -4.47
CA VAL A 272 -3.34 -14.37 -5.32
C VAL A 272 -2.75 -13.14 -4.60
N MET A 273 -3.57 -12.32 -3.95
CA MET A 273 -3.09 -11.13 -3.24
C MET A 273 -2.31 -11.47 -1.96
N ALA A 274 -2.62 -12.59 -1.30
CA ALA A 274 -1.90 -13.07 -0.13
C ALA A 274 -0.52 -13.69 -0.47
N ASP A 275 -0.31 -14.09 -1.73
CA ASP A 275 0.95 -14.62 -2.22
C ASP A 275 1.78 -13.52 -2.90
N LEU A 276 2.82 -13.02 -2.22
CA LEU A 276 3.66 -11.95 -2.75
C LEU A 276 4.38 -12.31 -4.06
N GLU A 277 4.54 -13.58 -4.40
CA GLU A 277 5.15 -13.98 -5.67
C GLU A 277 4.20 -13.78 -6.85
N TYR A 278 2.89 -13.65 -6.60
CA TYR A 278 1.83 -13.54 -7.62
C TYR A 278 0.96 -12.28 -7.48
N SER A 279 0.98 -11.60 -6.33
CA SER A 279 0.03 -10.54 -6.00
C SER A 279 -0.02 -9.41 -7.02
N ALA A 280 1.14 -9.02 -7.57
CA ALA A 280 1.24 -7.95 -8.57
C ALA A 280 0.53 -8.24 -9.90
N PHE A 281 0.20 -9.51 -10.18
CA PHE A 281 -0.59 -9.84 -11.36
C PHE A 281 -2.06 -9.48 -11.18
N ASP A 282 -2.60 -9.45 -9.96
CA ASP A 282 -3.99 -9.03 -9.77
C ASP A 282 -4.11 -7.50 -9.91
N PRO A 283 -5.01 -6.97 -10.77
CA PRO A 283 -5.13 -5.53 -11.00
C PRO A 283 -5.39 -4.68 -9.74
N ILE A 284 -5.98 -5.25 -8.69
CA ILE A 284 -6.23 -4.53 -7.43
C ILE A 284 -4.95 -4.22 -6.66
N PHE A 285 -3.87 -4.98 -6.90
CA PHE A 285 -2.55 -4.73 -6.32
C PHE A 285 -2.11 -3.29 -6.55
N TRP A 286 -2.26 -2.80 -7.78
CA TRP A 286 -1.83 -1.46 -8.15
C TRP A 286 -2.67 -0.38 -7.46
N LEU A 287 -3.98 -0.59 -7.30
CA LEU A 287 -4.86 0.33 -6.56
C LEU A 287 -4.48 0.39 -5.08
N HIS A 288 -4.17 -0.77 -4.49
CA HIS A 288 -3.72 -0.93 -3.11
C HIS A 288 -2.37 -0.24 -2.87
N HIS A 289 -1.35 -0.52 -3.70
CA HIS A 289 -0.03 0.09 -3.59
C HIS A 289 -0.02 1.59 -3.94
N CYS A 290 -0.93 2.04 -4.80
CA CYS A 290 -1.13 3.47 -5.04
C CYS A 290 -1.67 4.20 -3.78
N ASN A 291 -2.49 3.52 -2.96
CA ASN A 291 -2.88 4.07 -1.66
C ASN A 291 -1.73 4.05 -0.65
N LEU A 292 -0.88 3.02 -0.66
CA LEU A 292 0.32 3.01 0.19
C LEU A 292 1.26 4.17 -0.15
N ASP A 293 1.50 4.43 -1.44
CA ASP A 293 2.25 5.60 -1.93
C ASP A 293 1.61 6.92 -1.50
N ARG A 294 0.26 7.02 -1.54
CA ARG A 294 -0.47 8.17 -0.99
C ARG A 294 -0.22 8.38 0.50
N LEU A 295 -0.30 7.32 1.31
CA LEU A 295 -0.08 7.40 2.76
C LEU A 295 1.35 7.85 3.08
N ILE A 296 2.34 7.32 2.37
CA ILE A 296 3.74 7.72 2.49
C ILE A 296 3.91 9.19 2.09
N ALA A 297 3.35 9.62 0.96
CA ALA A 297 3.44 11.02 0.51
C ALA A 297 2.80 12.00 1.51
N LEU A 298 1.66 11.65 2.12
CA LEU A 298 1.04 12.43 3.19
C LEU A 298 1.93 12.46 4.44
N TRP A 299 2.51 11.33 4.82
CA TRP A 299 3.40 11.26 5.99
C TRP A 299 4.67 12.09 5.76
N GLN A 300 5.24 12.08 4.55
CA GLN A 300 6.39 12.91 4.18
C GLN A 300 6.03 14.40 4.14
N ALA A 301 4.82 14.77 3.70
CA ALA A 301 4.36 16.16 3.78
C ALA A 301 4.23 16.63 5.23
N ILE A 302 3.75 15.75 6.13
CA ILE A 302 3.63 16.02 7.57
C ILE A 302 5.02 16.13 8.22
N ASN A 303 5.89 15.14 7.98
CA ASN A 303 7.22 15.00 8.54
C ASN A 303 8.30 15.47 7.56
N PHE A 304 8.13 16.65 6.97
CA PHE A 304 8.95 17.16 5.85
C PHE A 304 10.46 17.29 6.14
N ASN A 305 10.88 17.14 7.40
CA ASN A 305 12.29 17.10 7.80
C ASN A 305 12.92 15.69 7.71
N ASP A 306 12.12 14.63 7.69
CA ASP A 306 12.56 13.22 7.60
C ASP A 306 11.70 12.52 6.53
N THR A 307 12.12 12.63 5.27
CA THR A 307 11.31 12.18 4.12
C THR A 307 11.85 10.91 3.46
N TYR A 308 12.97 10.37 3.92
CA TYR A 308 13.57 9.15 3.40
C TYR A 308 14.46 8.53 4.47
N LEU A 309 14.87 7.28 4.27
CA LEU A 309 15.72 6.55 5.22
C LEU A 309 16.98 7.35 5.64
N GLU A 310 16.98 7.82 6.89
CA GLU A 310 18.18 8.32 7.54
C GLU A 310 19.04 7.15 8.05
N GLY A 311 20.34 7.19 7.76
CA GLY A 311 21.28 6.15 8.17
C GLY A 311 21.31 4.93 7.23
N SER A 312 21.38 3.73 7.82
CA SER A 312 21.53 2.49 7.06
C SER A 312 21.01 1.27 7.79
N TYR A 313 20.56 0.27 7.03
CA TYR A 313 20.32 -1.08 7.54
C TYR A 313 21.07 -2.11 6.68
N VAL A 314 21.27 -3.31 7.21
CA VAL A 314 21.90 -4.40 6.45
C VAL A 314 20.81 -5.36 5.99
N THR A 315 20.79 -5.70 4.71
CA THR A 315 19.89 -6.73 4.20
C THR A 315 20.17 -8.03 4.94
N LYS A 316 19.15 -8.58 5.55
CA LYS A 316 19.18 -9.88 6.21
C LYS A 316 18.31 -10.83 5.42
N ASN A 317 18.35 -12.10 5.81
CA ASN A 317 17.35 -13.07 5.39
C ASN A 317 17.27 -13.29 3.87
N GLY A 318 18.43 -13.30 3.20
CA GLY A 318 18.56 -13.67 1.78
C GLY A 318 18.61 -12.51 0.79
N GLY A 319 18.62 -11.26 1.27
CA GLY A 319 18.63 -10.12 0.36
C GLY A 319 17.38 -10.03 -0.52
N GLN A 320 17.54 -9.40 -1.69
CA GLN A 320 16.54 -9.26 -2.76
C GLN A 320 17.17 -9.71 -4.08
N TYR A 321 16.38 -9.80 -5.16
CA TYR A 321 16.76 -10.38 -6.44
C TYR A 321 18.08 -9.81 -6.95
N SER A 322 18.18 -8.48 -6.95
CA SER A 322 19.34 -7.73 -7.42
C SER A 322 20.22 -7.14 -6.31
N VAL A 323 19.98 -7.55 -5.05
CA VAL A 323 20.67 -7.04 -3.85
C VAL A 323 21.05 -8.20 -2.93
N ALA A 324 22.34 -8.49 -2.79
CA ALA A 324 22.79 -9.64 -2.02
C ALA A 324 22.46 -9.51 -0.52
N ASN A 325 22.29 -10.64 0.16
CA ASN A 325 22.26 -10.69 1.61
C ASN A 325 23.55 -10.08 2.22
N GLY A 326 23.42 -9.34 3.32
CA GLY A 326 24.54 -8.66 3.98
C GLY A 326 24.92 -7.32 3.34
N THR A 327 24.13 -6.81 2.40
CA THR A 327 24.38 -5.49 1.77
C THR A 327 23.88 -4.39 2.69
N THR A 328 24.72 -3.38 2.96
CA THR A 328 24.28 -2.15 3.63
C THR A 328 23.46 -1.29 2.68
N ILE A 329 22.24 -0.97 3.07
CA ILE A 329 21.28 -0.13 2.35
C ILE A 329 21.18 1.23 3.04
N THR A 330 21.24 2.28 2.23
CA THR A 330 21.04 3.69 2.58
C THR A 330 20.06 4.33 1.61
N ALA A 331 19.64 5.57 1.85
CA ALA A 331 18.81 6.31 0.90
C ALA A 331 19.49 6.56 -0.48
N GLN A 332 20.81 6.39 -0.61
CA GLN A 332 21.54 6.47 -1.88
C GLN A 332 21.68 5.11 -2.58
N SER A 333 21.29 4.02 -1.92
CA SER A 333 21.36 2.71 -2.53
C SER A 333 20.44 2.64 -3.76
N PRO A 334 20.89 2.00 -4.85
CA PRO A 334 20.12 1.94 -6.08
C PRO A 334 18.86 1.09 -5.88
N LEU A 335 17.70 1.68 -6.17
CA LEU A 335 16.40 1.02 -6.27
C LEU A 335 16.31 0.28 -7.60
N LYS A 336 17.10 -0.78 -7.72
CA LYS A 336 17.07 -1.65 -8.89
C LYS A 336 15.70 -2.34 -9.00
N PRO A 337 15.19 -2.57 -10.22
CA PRO A 337 15.82 -2.31 -11.52
C PRO A 337 15.47 -0.94 -12.15
N PHE A 338 15.08 0.04 -11.35
CA PHE A 338 14.48 1.29 -11.82
C PHE A 338 15.53 2.34 -12.16
N TYR A 339 15.74 2.56 -13.45
CA TYR A 339 16.59 3.64 -13.94
C TYR A 339 15.84 4.97 -13.87
N GLN A 340 16.50 6.04 -13.45
CA GLN A 340 15.98 7.41 -13.56
C GLN A 340 16.35 8.06 -14.90
N ASP A 341 17.46 7.61 -15.49
CA ASP A 341 17.98 8.06 -16.78
C ASP A 341 18.76 6.90 -17.46
N ALA A 342 19.48 7.17 -18.53
CA ALA A 342 20.19 6.14 -19.29
C ALA A 342 21.37 5.48 -18.54
N GLN A 343 21.79 6.00 -17.39
CA GLN A 343 22.97 5.53 -16.64
C GLN A 343 22.69 5.25 -15.17
N ASN A 344 21.79 6.01 -14.54
CA ASN A 344 21.61 6.03 -13.10
C ASN A 344 20.33 5.31 -12.69
N PHE A 345 20.41 4.54 -11.60
CA PHE A 345 19.23 4.04 -10.91
C PHE A 345 18.58 5.16 -10.09
N HIS A 346 17.28 5.06 -9.88
CA HIS A 346 16.63 5.72 -8.77
C HIS A 346 17.26 5.29 -7.45
N THR A 347 17.19 6.17 -6.46
CA THR A 347 17.55 5.93 -5.07
C THR A 347 16.38 6.34 -4.17
N GLY A 348 16.44 5.98 -2.89
CA GLY A 348 15.47 6.45 -1.89
C GLY A 348 15.30 7.97 -1.91
N ILE A 349 16.38 8.73 -2.13
CA ILE A 349 16.32 10.20 -2.26
C ILE A 349 15.53 10.62 -3.51
N THR A 350 15.87 10.07 -4.68
CA THR A 350 15.21 10.50 -5.92
C THR A 350 13.73 10.10 -5.97
N ALA A 351 13.38 9.03 -5.24
CA ALA A 351 12.02 8.52 -5.16
C ALA A 351 11.20 9.17 -4.02
N ALA A 352 11.82 9.93 -3.12
CA ALA A 352 11.16 10.51 -1.96
C ALA A 352 10.13 11.60 -2.30
N THR A 353 10.09 12.10 -3.53
CA THR A 353 9.13 13.13 -3.93
C THR A 353 8.31 12.71 -5.14
N THR A 354 6.99 12.82 -5.00
CA THR A 354 6.01 12.59 -6.07
C THR A 354 6.19 13.57 -7.23
N LYS A 355 6.78 14.74 -6.97
CA LYS A 355 7.12 15.76 -7.97
C LYS A 355 7.99 15.21 -9.10
N ASN A 356 8.99 14.38 -8.77
CA ASN A 356 9.90 13.81 -9.75
C ASN A 356 9.21 12.87 -10.76
N PHE A 357 8.02 12.39 -10.42
CA PHE A 357 7.22 11.50 -11.25
C PHE A 357 5.97 12.16 -11.82
N GLY A 358 5.83 13.47 -11.61
CA GLY A 358 4.80 14.30 -12.24
C GLY A 358 3.38 14.11 -11.69
N TYR A 359 3.21 13.69 -10.44
CA TYR A 359 1.89 13.58 -9.81
C TYR A 359 1.87 14.20 -8.41
N THR A 360 0.68 14.30 -7.83
CA THR A 360 0.43 14.69 -6.44
C THR A 360 -0.83 13.98 -5.90
N TYR A 361 -1.18 14.27 -4.65
CA TYR A 361 -2.40 13.81 -3.99
C TYR A 361 -3.18 14.98 -3.41
N GLU A 362 -4.47 14.76 -3.13
CA GLU A 362 -5.24 15.67 -2.29
C GLU A 362 -4.51 15.92 -0.96
N GLY A 363 -4.55 17.16 -0.47
CA GLY A 363 -3.85 17.56 0.76
C GLY A 363 -2.37 17.90 0.57
N ILE A 364 -1.81 17.76 -0.64
CA ILE A 364 -0.42 18.13 -0.97
C ILE A 364 -0.40 19.19 -2.07
N ASN A 365 0.11 20.37 -1.73
CA ASN A 365 0.27 21.52 -2.62
C ASN A 365 1.65 22.18 -2.39
N ASP A 366 2.71 21.43 -2.70
CA ASP A 366 4.11 21.82 -2.51
C ASP A 366 4.61 22.87 -3.53
N TRP A 367 3.77 23.29 -4.49
CA TRP A 367 4.09 24.35 -5.45
C TRP A 367 3.61 25.72 -5.00
N ASN A 368 2.54 25.80 -4.18
CA ASN A 368 2.03 27.07 -3.67
C ASN A 368 2.25 27.29 -2.17
N LEU A 369 2.44 26.23 -1.38
CA LEU A 369 2.53 26.30 0.08
C LEU A 369 3.97 26.15 0.58
N THR A 370 4.29 26.74 1.74
CA THR A 370 5.53 26.39 2.46
C THR A 370 5.46 24.96 2.99
N PRO A 371 6.60 24.32 3.35
CA PRO A 371 6.59 23.00 3.98
C PRO A 371 5.68 22.90 5.21
N GLU A 372 5.65 23.93 6.06
CA GLU A 372 4.79 24.01 7.24
C GLU A 372 3.31 24.09 6.87
N GLU A 373 2.94 24.97 5.94
CA GLU A 373 1.56 25.10 5.46
C GLU A 373 1.07 23.82 4.78
N ASN A 374 1.95 23.14 4.04
CA ASN A 374 1.68 21.86 3.40
C ASN A 374 1.53 20.73 4.44
N SER A 375 2.34 20.73 5.50
CA SER A 375 2.20 19.83 6.65
C SER A 375 0.87 19.99 7.36
N GLU A 376 0.42 21.24 7.58
CA GLU A 376 -0.90 21.52 8.16
C GLU A 376 -2.05 21.08 7.24
N ALA A 377 -1.91 21.27 5.92
CA ALA A 377 -2.92 20.84 4.95
C ALA A 377 -3.05 19.32 4.90
N ALA A 378 -1.93 18.60 4.89
CA ALA A 378 -1.90 17.14 4.97
C ALA A 378 -2.47 16.62 6.31
N THR A 379 -2.10 17.26 7.42
CA THR A 379 -2.63 16.94 8.76
C THR A 379 -4.15 17.14 8.83
N LEU A 380 -4.66 18.22 8.25
CA LEU A 380 -6.10 18.49 8.17
C LEU A 380 -6.83 17.36 7.42
N LEU A 381 -6.31 16.94 6.27
CA LEU A 381 -6.91 15.85 5.50
C LEU A 381 -6.90 14.53 6.28
N VAL A 382 -5.76 14.16 6.88
CA VAL A 382 -5.63 12.94 7.70
C VAL A 382 -6.62 12.96 8.86
N ASN A 383 -6.75 14.09 9.57
CA ASN A 383 -7.71 14.22 10.65
C ASN A 383 -9.17 14.10 10.18
N GLN A 384 -9.51 14.67 9.02
CA GLN A 384 -10.85 14.59 8.45
C GLN A 384 -11.22 13.15 8.03
N LEU A 385 -10.26 12.38 7.53
CA LEU A 385 -10.49 11.03 7.04
C LEU A 385 -10.40 9.96 8.14
N TYR A 386 -9.43 10.08 9.05
CA TYR A 386 -9.00 8.94 9.87
C TYR A 386 -9.03 9.18 11.38
N SER A 387 -9.30 10.40 11.86
CA SER A 387 -9.35 10.62 13.31
C SER A 387 -10.56 9.92 13.93
N ASN A 388 -10.30 9.02 14.88
CA ASN A 388 -11.31 8.20 15.56
C ASN A 388 -12.04 8.94 16.69
N ASN A 389 -12.29 10.25 16.58
CA ASN A 389 -12.89 11.01 17.67
C ASN A 389 -14.35 10.56 17.92
N PRO A 390 -14.66 9.96 19.09
CA PRO A 390 -16.03 9.54 19.44
C PRO A 390 -17.01 10.73 19.51
N THR A 391 -16.49 11.97 19.59
CA THR A 391 -17.25 13.22 19.63
C THR A 391 -17.57 13.82 18.26
N GLN A 392 -17.03 13.27 17.15
CA GLN A 392 -17.27 13.81 15.80
C GLN A 392 -18.44 13.14 15.06
N SER A 393 -18.92 11.99 15.54
CA SER A 393 -20.18 11.42 15.06
C SER A 393 -21.36 12.27 15.57
N LYS A 394 -21.85 13.16 14.68
CA LYS A 394 -23.01 14.07 14.82
C LYS A 394 -22.73 15.43 15.47
N ARG A 395 -22.08 16.34 14.75
CA ARG A 395 -22.44 17.78 14.82
C ARG A 395 -21.98 18.54 13.57
N ARG A 396 -22.88 18.60 12.58
CA ARG A 396 -22.86 19.63 11.54
C ARG A 396 -22.99 21.00 12.21
N SER A 397 -22.07 21.89 11.83
CA SER A 397 -22.04 23.36 11.97
C SER A 397 -22.49 23.98 13.30
N HIS A 398 -21.71 24.98 13.73
CA HIS A 398 -21.87 25.95 14.83
C HIS A 398 -20.86 25.76 15.96
N GLY A 399 -19.78 26.56 15.92
CA GLY A 399 -18.86 26.88 17.02
C GLY A 399 -18.18 25.68 17.70
N ARG A 400 -17.02 25.25 17.19
CA ARG A 400 -16.20 24.19 17.82
C ARG A 400 -15.61 24.69 19.15
N SER A 401 -16.12 24.17 20.27
CA SER A 401 -15.35 24.04 21.51
C SER A 401 -14.65 22.68 21.46
N TRP A 402 -13.33 22.68 21.30
CA TRP A 402 -12.52 21.46 21.37
C TRP A 402 -12.55 20.94 22.81
N SER A 403 -12.91 19.67 23.01
CA SER A 403 -12.84 19.06 24.34
C SER A 403 -11.39 19.00 24.77
N GLN A 404 -10.99 19.81 25.76
CA GLN A 404 -9.63 19.82 26.32
C GLN A 404 -9.36 18.65 27.27
N GLN A 405 -10.26 17.67 27.33
CA GLN A 405 -10.12 16.55 28.25
C GLN A 405 -9.03 15.60 27.72
N ARG A 406 -7.99 15.42 28.52
CA ARG A 406 -6.94 14.42 28.29
C ARG A 406 -7.53 13.03 28.44
N TRP A 407 -6.98 12.05 27.72
CA TRP A 407 -7.32 10.64 27.85
C TRP A 407 -6.05 9.79 27.88
N ILE A 408 -6.19 8.51 28.21
CA ILE A 408 -5.12 7.53 28.15
C ILE A 408 -5.42 6.62 26.97
N GLU A 409 -4.40 6.34 26.15
CA GLU A 409 -4.46 5.30 25.12
C GLU A 409 -3.65 4.08 25.53
N TYR A 410 -4.16 2.89 25.20
CA TYR A 410 -3.54 1.61 25.45
C TYR A 410 -3.28 0.87 24.14
N TYR A 411 -2.09 0.30 24.00
CA TYR A 411 -1.73 -0.50 22.83
C TYR A 411 -0.76 -1.62 23.20
N ILE A 412 -0.69 -2.61 22.32
CA ILE A 412 0.26 -3.72 22.39
C ILE A 412 1.42 -3.45 21.44
N GLN A 413 2.64 -3.56 21.93
CA GLN A 413 3.82 -3.86 21.13
C GLN A 413 3.92 -5.37 20.97
N ILE A 414 3.80 -5.86 19.74
CA ILE A 414 4.03 -7.26 19.41
C ILE A 414 5.34 -7.41 18.64
N GLN A 415 6.12 -8.43 18.98
CA GLN A 415 7.31 -8.85 18.24
C GLN A 415 7.28 -10.38 18.07
N VAL A 416 7.66 -10.88 16.90
CA VAL A 416 7.78 -12.31 16.63
C VAL A 416 8.77 -12.59 15.50
N ASP A 417 9.50 -13.70 15.55
CA ASP A 417 10.30 -14.18 14.42
C ASP A 417 9.40 -14.92 13.42
N ARG A 418 9.41 -14.44 12.17
CA ARG A 418 8.59 -14.99 11.08
C ARG A 418 8.86 -16.47 10.79
N SER A 419 10.05 -16.97 11.12
CA SER A 419 10.44 -18.37 10.88
C SER A 419 9.70 -19.37 11.75
N GLU A 420 9.12 -18.92 12.86
CA GLU A 420 8.36 -19.76 13.80
C GLU A 420 6.85 -19.83 13.48
N LEU A 421 6.40 -18.99 12.54
CA LEU A 421 5.00 -18.86 12.15
C LEU A 421 4.71 -19.64 10.86
N PRO A 422 3.50 -20.24 10.73
CA PRO A 422 3.01 -20.64 9.42
C PRO A 422 2.82 -19.38 8.57
N ARG A 423 2.93 -19.50 7.24
CA ARG A 423 2.76 -18.34 6.34
C ARG A 423 1.98 -18.74 5.08
N PRO A 424 1.08 -17.88 4.58
CA PRO A 424 0.57 -16.70 5.26
C PRO A 424 -0.25 -17.07 6.52
N SER A 425 -0.30 -16.17 7.50
CA SER A 425 -1.06 -16.35 8.74
C SER A 425 -1.39 -15.00 9.37
N THR A 426 -2.20 -15.04 10.44
CA THR A 426 -2.57 -13.87 11.21
C THR A 426 -2.36 -14.14 12.69
N VAL A 427 -1.71 -13.20 13.38
CA VAL A 427 -1.60 -13.19 14.84
C VAL A 427 -2.69 -12.28 15.39
N ASN A 428 -3.62 -12.87 16.13
CA ASN A 428 -4.82 -12.23 16.67
C ASN A 428 -4.64 -11.91 18.14
N ILE A 429 -4.99 -10.68 18.51
CA ILE A 429 -5.08 -10.25 19.89
C ILE A 429 -6.55 -10.32 20.31
N TRP A 430 -6.80 -10.99 21.44
CA TRP A 430 -8.12 -11.14 22.02
C TRP A 430 -8.16 -10.60 23.45
N LEU A 431 -9.24 -9.89 23.76
CA LEU A 431 -9.60 -9.45 25.10
C LEU A 431 -10.89 -10.18 25.48
N ALA A 432 -10.78 -11.22 26.31
CA ALA A 432 -11.84 -12.19 26.50
C ALA A 432 -12.32 -12.72 25.13
N GLU A 433 -13.62 -12.82 24.88
CA GLU A 433 -14.16 -13.29 23.59
C GLU A 433 -14.09 -12.23 22.48
N GLN A 434 -13.48 -11.07 22.73
CA GLN A 434 -13.46 -9.96 21.79
C GLN A 434 -12.10 -9.84 21.09
N ARG A 435 -12.07 -10.08 19.77
CA ARG A 435 -10.87 -9.79 18.96
C ARG A 435 -10.62 -8.28 18.96
N ALA A 436 -9.47 -7.89 19.49
CA ALA A 436 -9.08 -6.49 19.69
C ALA A 436 -8.20 -5.96 18.56
N GLY A 437 -7.41 -6.84 17.94
CA GLY A 437 -6.59 -6.48 16.79
C GLY A 437 -5.92 -7.68 16.16
N GLN A 438 -5.21 -7.41 15.07
CA GLN A 438 -4.51 -8.43 14.29
C GLN A 438 -3.20 -7.89 13.70
N MET A 439 -2.22 -8.77 13.57
CA MET A 439 -1.01 -8.57 12.79
C MET A 439 -0.99 -9.60 11.66
N ALA A 440 -0.91 -9.14 10.41
CA ALA A 440 -0.90 -10.02 9.25
C ALA A 440 0.53 -10.41 8.86
N ILE A 441 0.71 -11.70 8.61
CA ILE A 441 1.99 -12.31 8.24
C ILE A 441 1.85 -12.83 6.81
N LEU A 442 2.44 -12.11 5.86
CA LEU A 442 2.49 -12.53 4.46
C LEU A 442 3.41 -13.74 4.27
N ASN A 443 3.31 -14.40 3.12
CA ASN A 443 4.12 -15.58 2.80
C ASN A 443 5.64 -15.32 2.86
N MET A 444 6.07 -14.08 2.57
CA MET A 444 7.46 -13.62 2.58
C MET A 444 7.63 -12.31 3.36
N PRO A 445 8.84 -11.98 3.88
CA PRO A 445 10.01 -12.86 3.96
C PRO A 445 9.81 -14.02 4.94
N GLU A 446 10.58 -15.09 4.82
CA GLU A 446 10.38 -16.32 5.63
C GLU A 446 10.86 -16.22 7.08
N ARG A 447 11.74 -15.28 7.38
CA ARG A 447 12.51 -15.22 8.63
C ARG A 447 12.80 -13.76 9.00
N GLY A 448 13.17 -13.57 10.27
CA GLY A 448 13.48 -12.27 10.85
C GLY A 448 12.38 -11.76 11.75
N LEU A 449 12.77 -10.88 12.66
CA LEU A 449 11.84 -10.23 13.57
C LEU A 449 10.90 -9.31 12.80
N THR A 450 9.63 -9.38 13.14
CA THR A 450 8.58 -8.47 12.67
C THR A 450 7.84 -7.94 13.88
N HIS A 451 7.40 -6.70 13.79
CA HIS A 451 6.77 -5.96 14.87
C HIS A 451 5.46 -5.34 14.40
N SER A 452 4.59 -5.01 15.36
CA SER A 452 3.44 -4.15 15.13
C SER A 452 3.04 -3.46 16.43
N GLU A 453 2.41 -2.30 16.31
CA GLU A 453 1.57 -1.73 17.37
C GLU A 453 0.11 -2.06 17.10
N ILE A 454 -0.63 -2.48 18.14
CA ILE A 454 -2.06 -2.79 18.05
C ILE A 454 -2.80 -1.99 19.13
N PRO A 455 -3.57 -0.94 18.74
CA PRO A 455 -4.42 -0.21 19.67
C PRO A 455 -5.46 -1.09 20.33
N LEU A 456 -5.68 -0.92 21.65
CA LEU A 456 -6.64 -1.69 22.45
C LEU A 456 -7.89 -0.88 22.85
N ASP A 457 -7.81 0.46 22.80
CA ASP A 457 -8.81 1.36 23.38
C ASP A 457 -10.23 1.07 22.93
N ARG A 458 -10.39 0.76 21.64
CA ARG A 458 -11.71 0.44 21.11
C ARG A 458 -12.27 -0.85 21.69
N ALA A 459 -11.45 -1.90 21.78
CA ALA A 459 -11.90 -3.17 22.33
C ALA A 459 -12.23 -3.02 23.83
N LEU A 460 -11.41 -2.27 24.58
CA LEU A 460 -11.68 -1.92 25.98
C LEU A 460 -12.99 -1.14 26.13
N ASN A 461 -13.22 -0.14 25.27
CA ASN A 461 -14.45 0.64 25.25
C ASN A 461 -15.69 -0.19 24.92
N VAL A 462 -15.61 -1.10 23.93
CA VAL A 462 -16.71 -2.01 23.56
C VAL A 462 -17.05 -2.96 24.71
N LEU A 463 -16.04 -3.39 25.46
CA LEU A 463 -16.19 -4.22 26.66
C LEU A 463 -16.65 -3.42 27.89
N GLY A 464 -16.76 -2.09 27.80
CA GLY A 464 -17.16 -1.21 28.89
C GLY A 464 -16.15 -1.15 30.03
N ILE A 465 -14.86 -1.35 29.73
CA ILE A 465 -13.78 -1.30 30.72
C ILE A 465 -13.45 0.16 31.03
N ASP A 466 -13.41 0.50 32.32
CA ASP A 466 -12.91 1.80 32.77
C ASP A 466 -11.41 1.90 32.44
N LEU A 467 -11.03 3.00 31.79
CA LEU A 467 -9.67 3.23 31.27
C LEU A 467 -8.70 3.75 32.34
N ASP A 468 -9.03 3.54 33.61
CA ASP A 468 -8.08 3.70 34.71
C ASP A 468 -6.96 2.64 34.61
N PRO A 469 -5.67 3.02 34.77
CA PRO A 469 -4.54 2.10 34.62
C PRO A 469 -4.62 0.81 35.45
N ASP A 470 -5.04 0.88 36.71
CA ASP A 470 -5.13 -0.31 37.55
C ASP A 470 -6.26 -1.23 37.09
N THR A 471 -7.38 -0.65 36.63
CA THR A 471 -8.51 -1.42 36.09
C THR A 471 -8.12 -2.13 34.80
N VAL A 472 -7.47 -1.43 33.88
CA VAL A 472 -7.00 -2.00 32.61
C VAL A 472 -5.95 -3.07 32.85
N ASP A 473 -4.93 -2.83 33.68
CA ASP A 473 -3.86 -3.80 33.96
C ASP A 473 -4.44 -5.09 34.58
N ASN A 474 -5.36 -4.97 35.54
CA ASN A 474 -6.06 -6.13 36.14
C ASN A 474 -6.96 -6.88 35.15
N PHE A 475 -7.63 -6.16 34.25
CA PHE A 475 -8.49 -6.76 33.24
C PHE A 475 -7.66 -7.54 32.21
N LEU A 476 -6.62 -6.92 31.68
CA LEU A 476 -5.75 -7.49 30.66
C LEU A 476 -5.00 -8.72 31.19
N GLU A 477 -4.52 -8.72 32.44
CA GLU A 477 -3.85 -9.88 33.06
C GLU A 477 -4.68 -11.18 32.98
N LYS A 478 -6.01 -11.05 33.02
CA LYS A 478 -6.93 -12.20 33.04
C LYS A 478 -7.50 -12.55 31.67
N ASN A 479 -7.60 -11.57 30.77
CA ASN A 479 -8.42 -11.67 29.57
C ASN A 479 -7.62 -11.52 28.26
N LEU A 480 -6.42 -10.96 28.31
CA LEU A 480 -5.56 -10.85 27.13
C LEU A 480 -5.03 -12.23 26.73
N HIS A 481 -5.31 -12.64 25.50
CA HIS A 481 -4.70 -13.82 24.92
C HIS A 481 -4.43 -13.66 23.42
N VAL A 482 -3.59 -14.55 22.90
CA VAL A 482 -3.18 -14.55 21.49
C VAL A 482 -3.67 -15.80 20.82
N GLU A 483 -4.13 -15.66 19.59
CA GLU A 483 -4.45 -16.77 18.71
C GLU A 483 -3.67 -16.60 17.41
N ILE A 484 -3.04 -17.65 16.91
CA ILE A 484 -2.42 -17.65 15.58
C ILE A 484 -3.29 -18.48 14.66
N ARG A 485 -3.66 -17.91 13.50
CA ARG A 485 -4.55 -18.54 12.54
C ARG A 485 -3.89 -18.64 11.17
N ARG A 486 -3.91 -19.83 10.57
CA ARG A 486 -3.46 -20.06 9.19
C ARG A 486 -4.47 -19.49 8.20
N SER A 487 -4.06 -19.33 6.94
CA SER A 487 -4.94 -18.93 5.84
C SER A 487 -6.12 -19.87 5.61
N ASP A 488 -5.98 -21.17 5.89
CA ASP A 488 -7.08 -22.15 5.84
C ASP A 488 -8.07 -22.06 7.02
N GLY A 489 -7.88 -21.07 7.90
CA GLY A 489 -8.71 -20.85 9.09
C GLY A 489 -8.34 -21.70 10.31
N THR A 490 -7.40 -22.64 10.19
CA THR A 490 -7.00 -23.52 11.31
C THR A 490 -6.10 -22.81 12.31
N LEU A 491 -6.17 -23.24 13.58
CA LEU A 491 -5.35 -22.69 14.64
C LEU A 491 -3.92 -23.24 14.60
N TYR A 492 -2.93 -22.36 14.80
CA TYR A 492 -1.54 -22.71 15.02
C TYR A 492 -1.21 -22.58 16.52
N PRO A 493 -0.63 -23.61 17.15
CA PRO A 493 -0.29 -23.56 18.58
C PRO A 493 0.72 -22.44 18.88
N VAL A 494 0.35 -21.51 19.76
CA VAL A 494 1.20 -20.38 20.19
C VAL A 494 2.47 -20.88 20.88
N GLU A 495 2.40 -22.08 21.48
CA GLU A 495 3.51 -22.74 22.16
C GLU A 495 4.68 -23.09 21.23
N LEU A 496 4.45 -23.12 19.92
CA LEU A 496 5.48 -23.36 18.91
C LEU A 496 6.17 -22.07 18.44
N VAL A 497 5.85 -20.92 19.07
CA VAL A 497 6.37 -19.60 18.71
C VAL A 497 7.04 -18.93 19.92
N PRO A 498 8.17 -19.47 20.41
CA PRO A 498 8.84 -18.95 21.60
C PRO A 498 9.37 -17.51 21.46
N SER A 499 9.54 -16.99 20.24
CA SER A 499 9.93 -15.61 19.99
C SER A 499 8.79 -14.59 20.14
N LEU A 500 7.54 -15.05 20.23
CA LEU A 500 6.38 -14.16 20.39
C LEU A 500 6.47 -13.42 21.73
N SER A 501 6.65 -12.11 21.63
CA SER A 501 6.68 -11.18 22.75
C SER A 501 5.56 -10.17 22.60
N ILE A 502 4.88 -9.90 23.72
CA ILE A 502 3.85 -8.88 23.83
C ILE A 502 4.16 -8.04 25.05
N GLU A 503 4.12 -6.73 24.86
CA GLU A 503 4.19 -5.74 25.92
C GLU A 503 3.01 -4.79 25.77
N VAL A 504 2.29 -4.52 26.86
CA VAL A 504 1.22 -3.53 26.87
C VAL A 504 1.77 -2.21 27.39
N GLN A 505 1.52 -1.14 26.64
CA GLN A 505 1.92 0.22 26.99
C GLN A 505 0.71 1.14 27.03
N SER A 506 0.86 2.23 27.79
CA SER A 506 -0.11 3.31 27.89
C SER A 506 0.57 4.67 27.70
N GLU A 507 -0.17 5.63 27.13
CA GLU A 507 0.28 7.00 26.92
C GLU A 507 -0.82 7.99 27.31
N ASP A 508 -0.45 9.06 28.01
CA ASP A 508 -1.34 10.21 28.20
C ASP A 508 -1.41 10.99 26.88
N VAL A 509 -2.64 11.25 26.43
CA VAL A 509 -2.91 11.94 25.19
C VAL A 509 -3.52 13.30 25.47
N VAL A 510 -2.90 14.34 24.90
CA VAL A 510 -3.43 15.70 24.90
C VAL A 510 -4.10 15.94 23.55
N PRO A 511 -5.39 16.33 23.53
CA PRO A 511 -6.09 16.62 22.28
C PRO A 511 -5.39 17.73 21.48
N PRO A 512 -5.47 17.69 20.15
CA PRO A 512 -5.01 18.81 19.35
C PRO A 512 -5.87 20.05 19.62
N ASP A 513 -5.26 21.24 19.53
CA ASP A 513 -5.94 22.52 19.70
C ASP A 513 -6.76 22.95 18.46
N SER A 514 -6.60 22.24 17.35
CA SER A 514 -7.22 22.50 16.05
C SER A 514 -7.22 21.23 15.19
N ASP A 515 -7.99 21.22 14.09
CA ASP A 515 -8.01 20.12 13.13
C ASP A 515 -6.76 20.07 12.24
N ARG A 516 -5.87 21.06 12.35
CA ARG A 516 -4.60 21.15 11.63
C ARG A 516 -3.40 20.59 12.42
N LYS A 517 -3.63 20.09 13.63
CA LYS A 517 -2.60 19.46 14.46
C LYS A 517 -3.01 18.05 14.85
N PHE A 518 -2.01 17.20 15.09
CA PHE A 518 -2.21 15.91 15.73
C PHE A 518 -2.22 16.04 17.26
N PRO A 519 -2.85 15.08 17.97
CA PRO A 519 -2.66 14.95 19.41
C PRO A 519 -1.18 14.76 19.77
N THR A 520 -0.82 15.11 21.00
CA THR A 520 0.52 14.86 21.55
C THR A 520 0.47 13.78 22.62
N TYR A 521 1.45 12.88 22.61
CA TYR A 521 1.53 11.73 23.49
C TYR A 521 2.65 11.93 24.52
N SER A 522 2.43 11.52 25.76
CA SER A 522 3.51 11.38 26.74
C SER A 522 4.47 10.25 26.35
N PRO A 523 5.67 10.17 26.98
CA PRO A 523 6.44 8.94 26.92
C PRO A 523 5.60 7.73 27.37
N PRO A 524 5.77 6.55 26.76
CA PRO A 524 4.96 5.38 27.08
C PRO A 524 5.30 4.79 28.45
N THR A 525 4.26 4.32 29.13
CA THR A 525 4.35 3.60 30.41
C THR A 525 3.94 2.15 30.21
N THR A 526 4.88 1.22 30.43
CA THR A 526 4.62 -0.23 30.39
C THR A 526 3.74 -0.66 31.57
N LEU A 527 2.69 -1.42 31.28
CA LEU A 527 1.81 -1.98 32.30
C LEU A 527 2.49 -3.13 33.05
N SER A 528 2.30 -3.18 34.37
CA SER A 528 3.14 -3.97 35.27
C SER A 528 2.75 -5.45 35.37
N LYS A 529 1.47 -5.78 35.15
CA LYS A 529 0.96 -7.15 35.27
C LYS A 529 0.92 -7.88 33.92
N VAL A 530 0.98 -7.13 32.83
CA VAL A 530 0.93 -7.64 31.46
C VAL A 530 2.27 -7.40 30.77
N GLY A 531 3.27 -8.13 31.23
CA GLY A 531 4.62 -8.03 30.70
C GLY A 531 5.47 -9.21 31.14
N VAL A 532 6.34 -9.68 30.24
CA VAL A 532 7.25 -10.82 30.34
C VAL A 532 6.63 -12.18 29.96
N ALA A 533 6.46 -12.33 28.64
CA ALA A 533 6.18 -13.57 27.92
C ALA A 533 4.88 -14.25 28.33
N MET A 534 4.09 -14.72 27.36
CA MET A 534 3.16 -15.81 27.62
C MET A 534 3.95 -17.07 27.99
N LYS A 535 4.51 -17.14 29.20
CA LYS A 535 4.90 -18.38 29.84
C LYS A 535 3.61 -19.08 30.24
N HIS A 536 3.10 -19.87 29.29
CA HIS A 536 2.13 -20.95 29.46
C HIS A 536 1.33 -20.93 30.76
N ARG A 537 0.09 -20.43 30.71
CA ARG A 537 -0.98 -21.04 31.51
C ARG A 537 -1.47 -22.28 30.76
N GLY A 538 -0.66 -23.35 30.82
CA GLY A 538 -1.10 -24.68 30.42
C GLY A 538 -2.34 -25.03 31.24
N LYS A 539 -3.43 -25.38 30.56
CA LYS A 539 -4.61 -25.98 31.18
C LYS A 539 -4.14 -27.17 32.03
N LYS A 540 -4.35 -27.09 33.34
CA LYS A 540 -4.43 -28.28 34.20
C LYS A 540 -5.84 -28.84 34.13
#